data_AF-A0A6G2Q709-F1
#
_entry.id   AF-A0A6G2Q709-F1
#
_cell.length_a   1.000
_cell.length_b   1.000
_cell.length_c   1.000
_cell.angle_alpha   90.00
_cell.angle_beta   90.00
_cell.angle_gamma   90.00
#
_symmetry.space_group_name_H-M   'P 1'
#
loop_
_entity.id
_entity.type
_entity.pdbx_description
1 polymer ?
#
loop_
_entity_poly.entity_id
_entity_poly.type
_entity_poly.pdbx_seq_one_letter_code
_entity_poly.pdbx_strand_id
1 'polypeptide(L)'
;MPVSSASSRRAPARPRSRPHLVLALLIALVAALGLTVTSQSPARAAGTLLSQGRPATASSTENASFGAAQAVDGNDQTRWSSAFADPQWIMVDLGSVQPLTQVTLKWEAAYAKAFTVQTATDPNGPWTTVYSTTAGTGGVQNLNVSGS
;
A
#
# COMPACT_ATOMS: atom_id res chain seq x y z
N MET A 1 61.18 9.67 -77.00
CA MET A 1 62.39 8.85 -77.28
C MET A 1 63.59 9.57 -76.65
N PRO A 2 64.52 8.94 -75.91
CA PRO A 2 64.49 7.71 -75.13
C PRO A 2 64.94 7.89 -73.65
N VAL A 3 64.81 6.77 -72.94
CA VAL A 3 65.30 6.33 -71.63
C VAL A 3 66.73 6.71 -71.23
N SER A 4 66.94 6.86 -69.92
CA SER A 4 68.19 6.41 -69.27
C SER A 4 67.92 5.91 -67.86
N SER A 5 68.06 4.59 -67.69
CA SER A 5 68.14 3.88 -66.42
C SER A 5 69.60 3.79 -65.98
N ALA A 6 69.89 4.01 -64.70
CA ALA A 6 71.04 3.38 -64.06
C ALA A 6 70.76 3.09 -62.59
N SER A 7 71.17 1.88 -62.22
CA SER A 7 70.88 1.13 -61.00
C SER A 7 71.84 1.49 -59.87
N SER A 8 71.40 1.42 -58.61
CA SER A 8 72.31 1.08 -57.52
C SER A 8 71.58 0.49 -56.32
N ARG A 9 71.88 -0.77 -56.01
CA ARG A 9 71.53 -1.46 -54.76
C ARG A 9 72.68 -1.29 -53.78
N ARG A 10 72.37 -1.02 -52.51
CA ARG A 10 73.00 -1.66 -51.33
C ARG A 10 72.19 -1.33 -50.07
N ALA A 11 71.89 -2.37 -49.30
CA ALA A 11 71.28 -2.33 -47.97
C ALA A 11 72.40 -2.38 -46.88
N PRO A 12 72.10 -2.66 -45.59
CA PRO A 12 71.40 -1.87 -44.57
C PRO A 12 72.25 -1.70 -43.27
N ALA A 13 71.84 -0.86 -42.30
CA ALA A 13 72.02 -1.13 -40.85
C ALA A 13 71.27 -0.12 -39.95
N ARG A 14 70.73 -0.65 -38.84
CA ARG A 14 69.85 -0.09 -37.77
C ARG A 14 70.63 0.83 -36.77
N PRO A 15 70.10 1.37 -35.64
CA PRO A 15 68.82 1.11 -34.95
C PRO A 15 68.09 2.28 -34.20
N ARG A 16 66.78 2.02 -33.96
CA ARG A 16 65.94 2.29 -32.76
C ARG A 16 65.98 3.65 -32.05
N SER A 17 64.81 4.31 -32.01
CA SER A 17 64.14 4.67 -30.73
C SER A 17 62.64 4.88 -30.96
N ARG A 18 61.86 4.55 -29.93
CA ARG A 18 60.40 4.32 -29.97
C ARG A 18 59.59 5.61 -29.81
N PRO A 19 58.34 5.63 -30.33
CA PRO A 19 57.48 6.82 -30.39
C PRO A 19 56.65 6.94 -29.11
N HIS A 20 56.14 8.13 -28.79
CA HIS A 20 54.75 8.31 -28.34
C HIS A 20 54.30 9.74 -28.67
N LEU A 21 53.31 9.80 -29.56
CA LEU A 21 52.66 10.97 -30.11
C LEU A 21 51.93 11.75 -28.99
N VAL A 22 52.12 13.06 -28.98
CA VAL A 22 51.40 14.02 -28.13
C VAL A 22 49.90 13.97 -28.46
N LEU A 23 49.06 13.59 -27.49
CA LEU A 23 47.60 13.62 -27.61
C LEU A 23 47.04 14.83 -26.86
N ALA A 24 46.44 15.75 -27.62
CA ALA A 24 45.90 17.01 -27.14
C ALA A 24 44.62 16.82 -26.31
N LEU A 25 44.55 17.56 -25.21
CA LEU A 25 43.46 17.66 -24.25
C LEU A 25 42.30 18.51 -24.84
N LEU A 26 41.08 17.97 -24.89
CA LEU A 26 39.85 18.73 -25.15
C LEU A 26 38.90 18.57 -23.95
N ILE A 27 38.69 19.66 -23.23
CA ILE A 27 37.71 19.80 -22.15
C ILE A 27 36.44 20.42 -22.74
N ALA A 28 35.32 19.70 -22.70
CA ALA A 28 33.99 20.29 -22.81
C ALA A 28 33.05 19.58 -21.82
N LEU A 29 32.83 20.24 -20.69
CA LEU A 29 31.96 19.85 -19.59
C LEU A 29 30.50 19.94 -20.04
N VAL A 30 29.85 18.80 -20.29
CA VAL A 30 28.39 18.75 -20.46
C VAL A 30 27.77 18.87 -19.08
N ALA A 31 27.21 20.04 -18.76
CA ALA A 31 26.41 20.25 -17.57
C ALA A 31 25.12 19.42 -17.67
N ALA A 32 25.09 18.28 -16.97
CA ALA A 32 23.90 17.48 -16.81
C ALA A 32 22.92 18.20 -15.86
N LEU A 33 21.95 18.92 -16.41
CA LEU A 33 20.78 19.36 -15.64
C LEU A 33 19.76 18.22 -15.67
N GLY A 34 19.95 17.23 -14.79
CA GLY A 34 18.97 16.17 -14.58
C GLY A 34 17.71 16.75 -13.96
N LEU A 35 16.67 16.96 -14.76
CA LEU A 35 15.33 17.29 -14.27
C LEU A 35 14.75 16.02 -13.64
N THR A 36 14.95 15.83 -12.34
CA THR A 36 14.28 14.76 -11.60
C THR A 36 12.81 15.14 -11.43
N VAL A 37 11.96 14.63 -12.34
CA VAL A 37 10.51 14.62 -12.11
C VAL A 37 10.27 13.69 -10.92
N THR A 38 10.22 14.26 -9.72
CA THR A 38 9.72 13.53 -8.56
C THR A 38 8.22 13.39 -8.77
N SER A 39 7.78 12.17 -9.13
CA SER A 39 6.37 11.82 -9.04
C SER A 39 6.00 11.86 -7.55
N GLN A 40 5.56 13.02 -7.07
CA GLN A 40 4.90 13.12 -5.77
C GLN A 40 3.56 12.42 -5.91
N SER A 41 3.48 11.15 -5.48
CA SER A 41 2.19 10.54 -5.20
C SER A 41 1.48 11.46 -4.21
N PRO A 42 0.25 11.92 -4.47
CA PRO A 42 -0.46 12.73 -3.52
C PRO A 42 -0.52 11.94 -2.20
N ALA A 43 -0.09 12.56 -1.11
CA ALA A 43 -0.32 12.01 0.21
C ALA A 43 -1.84 11.94 0.40
N ARG A 44 -2.44 10.76 0.18
CA ARG A 44 -3.83 10.52 0.56
C ARG A 44 -3.86 10.61 2.07
N ALA A 45 -4.47 11.67 2.58
CA ALA A 45 -4.90 11.71 3.97
C ALA A 45 -5.66 10.41 4.23
N ALA A 46 -5.31 9.70 5.31
CA ALA A 46 -6.07 8.55 5.75
C ALA A 46 -7.54 8.98 5.92
N GLY A 47 -8.47 8.17 5.43
CA GLY A 47 -9.90 8.46 5.63
C GLY A 47 -10.20 8.63 7.12
N THR A 48 -11.15 9.49 7.45
CA THR A 48 -11.58 9.70 8.84
C THR A 48 -12.15 8.41 9.42
N LEU A 49 -11.64 7.96 10.57
CA LEU A 49 -12.18 6.81 11.28
C LEU A 49 -13.47 7.22 12.01
N LEU A 50 -14.62 6.82 11.46
CA LEU A 50 -15.93 7.24 11.95
C LEU A 50 -16.36 6.53 13.25
N SER A 51 -15.85 5.33 13.48
CA SER A 51 -16.29 4.42 14.54
C SER A 51 -15.64 4.66 15.90
N GLN A 52 -14.45 5.25 15.96
CA GLN A 52 -13.69 5.33 17.20
C GLN A 52 -14.42 6.14 18.27
N GLY A 53 -14.53 5.57 19.48
CA GLY A 53 -15.21 6.17 20.62
C GLY A 53 -16.73 6.26 20.48
N ARG A 54 -17.32 5.69 19.43
CA ARG A 54 -18.77 5.69 19.21
C ARG A 54 -19.49 4.70 20.13
N PRO A 55 -20.76 4.95 20.48
CA PRO A 55 -21.57 3.96 21.16
C PRO A 55 -21.66 2.67 20.34
N ALA A 56 -21.49 1.53 21.01
CA ALA A 56 -21.63 0.22 20.41
C ALA A 56 -22.52 -0.67 21.28
N THR A 57 -23.39 -1.44 20.64
CA THR A 57 -24.24 -2.45 21.27
C THR A 57 -24.03 -3.79 20.58
N ALA A 58 -24.31 -4.90 21.26
CA ALA A 58 -24.14 -6.23 20.70
C ALA A 58 -25.27 -7.16 21.15
N SER A 59 -25.50 -8.23 20.41
CA SER A 59 -26.44 -9.29 20.76
C SER A 59 -26.07 -10.02 22.05
N SER A 60 -24.77 -10.13 22.31
CA SER A 60 -24.23 -10.79 23.50
C SER A 60 -22.78 -10.37 23.73
N THR A 61 -22.22 -10.85 24.84
CA THR A 61 -20.81 -10.71 25.21
C THR A 61 -20.36 -12.02 25.85
N GLU A 62 -19.14 -12.47 25.57
CA GLU A 62 -18.55 -13.66 26.22
C GLU A 62 -18.51 -13.51 27.73
N ASN A 63 -18.08 -12.33 28.19
CA ASN A 63 -18.13 -11.88 29.59
C ASN A 63 -17.96 -10.35 29.65
N ALA A 64 -18.00 -9.78 30.86
CA ALA A 64 -17.93 -8.33 31.08
C ALA A 64 -16.63 -7.66 30.57
N SER A 65 -15.56 -8.41 30.40
CA SER A 65 -14.28 -7.92 29.86
C SER A 65 -14.24 -7.90 28.33
N PHE A 66 -15.33 -8.23 27.62
CA PHE A 66 -15.39 -8.28 26.16
C PHE A 66 -16.67 -7.63 25.59
N GLY A 67 -17.10 -6.53 26.20
CA GLY A 67 -18.20 -5.68 25.78
C GLY A 67 -18.02 -5.01 24.41
N ALA A 68 -19.14 -4.56 23.84
CA ALA A 68 -19.19 -3.98 22.49
C ALA A 68 -18.29 -2.74 22.31
N ALA A 69 -18.19 -1.89 23.35
CA ALA A 69 -17.38 -0.66 23.30
C ALA A 69 -15.90 -0.92 22.99
N GLN A 70 -15.39 -2.11 23.34
CA GLN A 70 -14.00 -2.49 23.13
C GLN A 70 -13.66 -2.80 21.67
N ALA A 71 -14.65 -2.91 20.79
CA ALA A 71 -14.39 -2.99 19.35
C ALA A 71 -14.03 -1.62 18.74
N VAL A 72 -14.27 -0.53 19.46
CA VAL A 72 -14.18 0.85 18.94
C VAL A 72 -13.45 1.81 19.89
N ASP A 73 -12.84 1.34 20.96
CA ASP A 73 -12.15 2.18 21.97
C ASP A 73 -10.78 2.72 21.50
N GLY A 74 -10.29 2.25 20.34
CA GLY A 74 -8.99 2.65 19.78
C GLY A 74 -7.79 1.91 20.38
N ASN A 75 -8.03 0.86 21.17
CA ASN A 75 -6.98 0.03 21.74
C ASN A 75 -6.94 -1.35 21.07
N ASP A 76 -5.86 -1.63 20.34
CA ASP A 76 -5.66 -2.91 19.64
C ASP A 76 -5.37 -4.11 20.58
N GLN A 77 -5.46 -3.92 21.89
CA GLN A 77 -5.36 -4.99 22.90
C GLN A 77 -6.71 -5.38 23.51
N THR A 78 -7.78 -4.65 23.18
CA THR A 78 -9.15 -4.91 23.63
C THR A 78 -10.02 -5.30 22.43
N ARG A 79 -11.12 -6.01 22.71
CA ARG A 79 -12.06 -6.47 21.69
C ARG A 79 -13.44 -6.72 22.26
N TRP A 80 -14.43 -6.72 21.40
CA TRP A 80 -15.68 -7.43 21.65
C TRP A 80 -15.51 -8.93 21.37
N SER A 81 -16.16 -9.77 22.17
CA SER A 81 -16.30 -11.21 21.96
C SER A 81 -17.74 -11.59 22.28
N SER A 82 -18.38 -12.39 21.44
CA SER A 82 -19.75 -12.83 21.64
C SER A 82 -19.85 -14.02 22.58
N ALA A 83 -21.08 -14.40 22.95
CA ALA A 83 -21.34 -15.75 23.40
C ALA A 83 -21.01 -16.78 22.30
N PHE A 84 -20.76 -18.04 22.70
CA PHE A 84 -20.44 -19.16 21.81
C PHE A 84 -21.68 -19.74 21.12
N ALA A 85 -22.39 -18.92 20.35
CA ALA A 85 -23.58 -19.30 19.60
C ALA A 85 -23.71 -18.43 18.36
N ASP A 86 -24.35 -18.93 17.30
CA ASP A 86 -24.65 -18.16 16.09
C ASP A 86 -26.17 -17.97 15.92
N PRO A 87 -26.64 -16.83 15.36
CA PRO A 87 -25.86 -15.67 14.91
C PRO A 87 -25.58 -14.66 16.05
N GLN A 88 -24.52 -13.87 15.88
CA GLN A 88 -24.18 -12.75 16.78
C GLN A 88 -23.93 -11.49 15.97
N TRP A 89 -24.18 -10.34 16.57
CA TRP A 89 -23.96 -9.05 15.95
C TRP A 89 -23.38 -8.05 16.94
N ILE A 90 -22.64 -7.09 16.39
CA ILE A 90 -22.26 -5.84 17.03
C ILE A 90 -22.69 -4.70 16.10
N MET A 91 -23.26 -3.65 16.69
CA MET A 91 -23.72 -2.45 16.02
C MET A 91 -22.96 -1.26 16.58
N VAL A 92 -22.51 -0.36 15.71
CA VAL A 92 -21.85 0.90 16.09
C VAL A 92 -22.72 2.06 15.61
N ASP A 93 -23.11 2.94 16.54
CA ASP A 93 -23.85 4.15 16.23
C ASP A 93 -22.88 5.29 15.86
N LEU A 94 -22.84 5.65 14.58
CA LEU A 94 -21.97 6.72 14.07
C LEU A 94 -22.47 8.13 14.45
N GLY A 95 -23.60 8.25 15.16
CA GLY A 95 -24.21 9.49 15.66
C GLY A 95 -24.81 10.40 14.60
N SER A 96 -24.63 10.07 13.32
CA SER A 96 -25.23 10.73 12.16
C SER A 96 -25.06 9.84 10.93
N VAL A 97 -25.90 10.03 9.91
CA VAL A 97 -25.73 9.37 8.61
C VAL A 97 -24.43 9.87 7.96
N GLN A 98 -23.51 8.96 7.67
CA GLN A 98 -22.19 9.28 7.13
C GLN A 98 -21.87 8.34 5.96
N PRO A 99 -21.30 8.82 4.85
CA PRO A 99 -20.88 7.95 3.77
C PRO A 99 -19.79 6.97 4.25
N LEU A 100 -20.03 5.68 4.03
CA LEU A 100 -19.10 4.60 4.35
C LEU A 100 -18.44 4.10 3.06
N THR A 101 -17.11 4.11 3.05
CA THR A 101 -16.29 3.64 1.92
C THR A 101 -15.49 2.38 2.25
N GLN A 102 -15.25 2.11 3.53
CA GLN A 102 -14.47 0.97 3.99
C GLN A 102 -14.86 0.58 5.41
N VAL A 103 -14.88 -0.72 5.68
CA VAL A 103 -14.88 -1.28 7.04
C VAL A 103 -13.60 -2.07 7.24
N THR A 104 -12.86 -1.77 8.30
CA THR A 104 -11.70 -2.56 8.71
C THR A 104 -12.07 -3.40 9.91
N LEU A 105 -11.99 -4.72 9.77
CA LEU A 105 -12.18 -5.68 10.85
C LEU A 105 -10.82 -6.18 11.31
N LYS A 106 -10.54 -6.10 12.61
CA LYS A 106 -9.34 -6.68 13.23
C LYS A 106 -9.78 -7.88 14.07
N TRP A 107 -9.62 -9.06 13.51
CA TRP A 107 -10.00 -10.30 14.16
C TRP A 107 -8.88 -10.88 15.02
N GLU A 108 -9.28 -11.55 16.08
CA GLU A 108 -8.42 -12.43 16.86
C GLU A 108 -8.34 -13.84 16.27
N ALA A 109 -7.69 -14.75 16.99
CA ALA A 109 -7.65 -16.18 16.67
C ALA A 109 -9.04 -16.81 16.50
N ALA A 110 -10.03 -16.38 17.28
CA ALA A 110 -11.45 -16.73 17.09
C ALA A 110 -12.13 -15.65 16.24
N TYR A 111 -12.72 -16.05 15.11
CA TYR A 111 -13.30 -15.12 14.14
C TYR A 111 -14.42 -15.75 13.32
N ALA A 112 -15.31 -14.91 12.79
CA ALA A 112 -16.40 -15.34 11.94
C ALA A 112 -15.91 -15.75 10.54
N LYS A 113 -16.31 -16.93 10.08
CA LYS A 113 -16.15 -17.35 8.67
C LYS A 113 -17.25 -16.81 7.78
N ALA A 114 -18.49 -16.85 8.25
CA ALA A 114 -19.62 -16.27 7.56
C ALA A 114 -20.12 -15.03 8.30
N PHE A 115 -20.23 -13.90 7.60
CA PHE A 115 -20.76 -12.67 8.17
C PHE A 115 -21.25 -11.72 7.08
N THR A 116 -22.10 -10.80 7.49
CA THR A 116 -22.53 -9.64 6.69
C THR A 116 -22.09 -8.36 7.38
N VAL A 117 -21.88 -7.32 6.59
CA VAL A 117 -21.82 -5.93 7.07
C VAL A 117 -23.06 -5.23 6.56
N GLN A 118 -23.79 -4.58 7.45
CA GLN A 118 -25.02 -3.88 7.14
C GLN A 118 -24.97 -2.44 7.61
N THR A 119 -25.72 -1.56 6.95
CA THR A 119 -25.91 -0.17 7.37
C THR A 119 -27.40 0.15 7.44
N ALA A 120 -27.75 1.12 8.28
CA ALA A 120 -29.10 1.65 8.43
C ALA A 120 -29.01 3.08 8.94
N THR A 121 -30.01 3.90 8.58
CA THR A 121 -30.13 5.27 9.08
C THR A 121 -30.92 5.37 10.39
N ASP A 122 -31.51 4.26 10.85
CA ASP A 122 -32.20 4.11 12.13
C ASP A 122 -31.71 2.81 12.80
N PRO A 123 -31.52 2.77 14.13
CA PRO A 123 -31.07 1.57 14.84
C PRO A 123 -31.99 0.36 14.67
N ASN A 124 -33.26 0.55 14.29
CA ASN A 124 -34.22 -0.52 14.05
C ASN A 124 -34.31 -0.92 12.57
N GLY A 125 -33.48 -0.32 11.71
CA GLY A 125 -33.49 -0.55 10.26
C GLY A 125 -34.44 0.39 9.49
N PRO A 126 -34.73 0.10 8.21
CA PRO A 126 -34.34 -1.10 7.49
C PRO A 126 -32.83 -1.21 7.30
N TRP A 127 -32.31 -2.43 7.43
CA TRP A 127 -30.90 -2.74 7.26
C TRP A 127 -30.58 -3.12 5.82
N THR A 128 -29.53 -2.51 5.27
CA THR A 128 -29.03 -2.80 3.92
C THR A 128 -27.68 -3.52 4.02
N THR A 129 -27.57 -4.69 3.42
CA THR A 129 -26.30 -5.42 3.35
C THR A 129 -25.35 -4.76 2.35
N VAL A 130 -24.19 -4.32 2.83
CA VAL A 130 -23.13 -3.69 2.01
C VAL A 130 -21.93 -4.61 1.78
N TYR A 131 -21.83 -5.72 2.53
CA TYR A 131 -20.85 -6.78 2.32
C TYR A 131 -21.38 -8.12 2.84
N SER A 132 -20.98 -9.23 2.22
CA SER A 132 -21.28 -10.58 2.68
C SER A 132 -20.15 -11.54 2.28
N THR A 133 -19.84 -12.48 3.16
CA THR A 133 -18.90 -13.58 2.88
C THR A 133 -19.28 -14.82 3.68
N THR A 134 -18.88 -15.99 3.17
CA THR A 134 -18.90 -17.28 3.90
C THR A 134 -17.49 -17.83 4.14
N ALA A 135 -16.46 -17.12 3.68
CA ALA A 135 -15.07 -17.56 3.68
C ALA A 135 -14.13 -16.51 4.31
N GLY A 136 -14.56 -15.90 5.42
CA GLY A 136 -13.77 -14.99 6.23
C GLY A 136 -12.40 -15.57 6.59
N THR A 137 -11.37 -14.72 6.53
CA THR A 137 -9.96 -15.13 6.68
C THR A 137 -9.42 -14.89 8.08
N GLY A 138 -10.14 -14.14 8.93
CA GLY A 138 -9.60 -13.63 10.18
C GLY A 138 -8.52 -12.56 9.93
N GLY A 139 -7.69 -12.30 10.93
CA GLY A 139 -6.67 -11.24 10.89
C GLY A 139 -7.27 -9.85 10.61
N VAL A 140 -6.49 -8.99 9.95
CA VAL A 140 -6.98 -7.67 9.51
C VAL A 140 -7.62 -7.80 8.12
N GLN A 141 -8.91 -7.48 8.02
CA GLN A 141 -9.65 -7.45 6.77
C GLN A 141 -10.10 -6.02 6.46
N ASN A 142 -9.70 -5.50 5.30
CA ASN A 142 -10.18 -4.23 4.77
C ASN A 142 -11.25 -4.50 3.72
N LEU A 143 -12.48 -4.15 4.03
CA LEU A 143 -13.66 -4.41 3.21
C LEU A 143 -14.11 -3.11 2.56
N ASN A 144 -13.96 -3.01 1.24
CA ASN A 144 -14.52 -1.88 0.49
C ASN A 144 -16.04 -2.02 0.47
N VAL A 145 -16.74 -1.00 0.95
CA VAL A 145 -18.21 -0.97 1.03
C VAL A 145 -18.73 0.35 0.47
N SER A 146 -20.01 0.36 0.13
CA SER A 146 -20.71 1.58 -0.27
C SER A 146 -22.05 1.62 0.45
N GLY A 147 -22.29 2.68 1.22
CA GLY A 147 -23.52 2.87 1.98
C GLY A 147 -23.42 4.08 2.90
N SER A 148 -24.42 4.26 3.76
CA SER A 148 -24.46 5.27 4.81
C SER A 148 -25.32 4.85 5.99
#